data_AF-Q3Z6H3-F1
#
_entry.id   AF-Q3Z6H3-F1
#
_cell.length_a   1.000
_cell.length_b   1.000
_cell.length_c   1.000
_cell.angle_alpha   90.00
_cell.angle_beta   90.00
_cell.angle_gamma   90.00
#
_symmetry.space_group_name_H-M   'P 1'
#
loop_
_entity.id
_entity.type
_entity.pdbx_description
1 polymer ?
#
loop_
_entity_poly.entity_id
_entity_poly.type
_entity_poly.pdbx_seq_one_letter_code
_entity_poly.pdbx_strand_id
1 'polypeptide(L)' 'MEKERRVLTVKELAVELGISLNLAYRQVREGNIYAVRCGDRYLIPKAALDKYLSVK' A
#
# COMPACT_ATOMS: atom_id res chain seq x y z
N MET A 1 5.45 -22.77 8.04
CA MET A 1 6.08 -21.45 7.77
C MET A 1 5.26 -20.76 6.68
N GLU A 2 4.17 -20.11 7.08
CA GLU A 2 3.40 -19.25 6.18
C GLU A 2 4.31 -18.11 5.73
N LYS A 3 4.64 -18.07 4.45
CA LYS A 3 5.29 -16.91 3.85
C LYS A 3 4.27 -15.78 3.88
N GLU A 4 4.25 -15.03 4.97
CA GLU A 4 3.53 -13.77 5.08
C GLU A 4 3.81 -12.97 3.80
N ARG A 5 2.79 -12.78 2.96
CA ARG A 5 2.88 -11.81 1.88
C ARG A 5 3.00 -10.44 2.54
N ARG A 6 4.24 -10.02 2.75
CA ARG A 6 4.61 -8.72 3.34
C ARG A 6 4.33 -7.56 2.39
N VAL A 7 3.78 -7.81 1.22
CA VAL A 7 3.49 -6.83 0.18
C VAL A 7 2.05 -6.99 -0.32
N LEU A 8 1.38 -5.86 -0.44
CA LEU A 8 0.01 -5.69 -0.92
C LEU A 8 0.06 -4.95 -2.26
N THR A 9 -0.94 -5.16 -3.10
CA THR A 9 -1.14 -4.31 -4.28
C THR A 9 -1.94 -3.05 -3.93
N VAL A 10 -1.93 -2.05 -4.82
CA VAL A 10 -2.73 -0.82 -4.65
C VAL A 10 -4.22 -1.14 -4.44
N LYS A 11 -4.72 -2.23 -5.05
CA LYS A 11 -6.10 -2.67 -4.90
C LYS A 11 -6.38 -3.19 -3.50
N GLU A 12 -5.50 -4.06 -2.98
CA GLU A 12 -5.64 -4.61 -1.62
C GLU A 12 -5.51 -3.51 -0.58
N LEU A 13 -4.55 -2.61 -0.76
CA LEU A 13 -4.39 -1.40 0.07
C LEU A 13 -5.66 -0.56 0.12
N ALA A 14 -6.31 -0.34 -1.03
CA ALA A 14 -7.53 0.45 -1.12
C ALA A 14 -8.68 -0.18 -0.32
N VAL A 15 -8.80 -1.51 -0.38
CA VAL A 15 -9.78 -2.26 0.42
C VAL A 15 -9.45 -2.19 1.91
N GLU A 16 -8.18 -2.36 2.28
CA GLU A 16 -7.72 -2.39 3.68
C GLU A 16 -7.84 -1.00 4.34
N LEU A 17 -7.66 0.07 3.59
CA LEU A 17 -7.88 1.45 4.04
C LEU A 17 -9.33 1.94 3.87
N GLY A 18 -10.19 1.19 3.16
CA GLY A 18 -11.54 1.63 2.82
C GLY A 18 -11.59 2.88 1.92
N ILE A 19 -10.57 3.09 1.09
CA ILE A 19 -10.46 4.25 0.19
C ILE A 19 -10.71 3.86 -1.27
N SER A 20 -11.11 4.83 -2.10
CA SER A 20 -11.24 4.59 -3.55
C SER A 20 -9.88 4.30 -4.18
N LEU A 21 -9.86 3.44 -5.22
CA LEU A 21 -8.65 3.11 -5.98
C LEU A 21 -7.91 4.36 -6.50
N ASN A 22 -8.63 5.36 -6.99
CA ASN A 22 -8.05 6.62 -7.43
C ASN A 22 -7.31 7.35 -6.31
N LEU A 23 -7.86 7.34 -5.09
CA LEU A 23 -7.22 7.92 -3.92
C LEU A 23 -5.98 7.10 -3.54
N ALA A 24 -6.06 5.77 -3.55
CA ALA A 24 -4.92 4.90 -3.27
C ALA A 24 -3.77 5.14 -4.26
N TYR A 25 -4.06 5.21 -5.57
CA TYR A 25 -3.06 5.55 -6.58
C TYR A 25 -2.49 6.95 -6.40
N ARG A 26 -3.33 7.92 -6.00
CA ARG A 26 -2.88 9.28 -5.72
C ARG A 26 -1.95 9.33 -4.52
N GLN A 27 -2.31 8.68 -3.41
CA GLN A 27 -1.49 8.59 -2.20
C GLN A 27 -0.14 7.91 -2.47
N VAL A 28 -0.14 6.86 -3.29
CA VAL A 28 1.08 6.18 -3.73
C VAL A 28 1.93 7.09 -4.64
N ARG A 29 1.31 7.85 -5.55
CA ARG A 29 2.00 8.83 -6.40
C ARG A 29 2.54 10.04 -5.64
N GLU A 30 1.79 10.53 -4.67
CA GLU A 30 2.16 11.67 -3.81
C GLU A 30 3.22 11.26 -2.76
N GLY A 31 3.46 9.96 -2.57
CA GLY A 31 4.45 9.45 -1.61
C GLY A 31 3.94 9.40 -0.17
N ASN A 32 2.64 9.66 0.05
CA ASN A 32 1.99 9.54 1.36
C ASN A 32 1.95 8.10 1.86
N ILE A 33 1.79 7.13 0.93
CA ILE A 33 1.88 5.71 1.24
C ILE A 33 3.13 5.16 0.56
N TYR A 34 4.04 4.61 1.36
CA TYR A 34 5.26 4.04 0.82
C TYR A 34 4.94 2.80 -0.02
N ALA A 35 5.24 2.89 -1.31
CA ALA A 35 5.08 1.82 -2.27
C ALA A 35 6.38 1.64 -3.07
N VAL A 36 6.71 0.39 -3.34
CA VAL A 36 7.83 -0.01 -4.17
C VAL A 36 7.30 -0.28 -5.57
N ARG A 37 7.78 0.47 -6.57
CA ARG A 37 7.48 0.18 -7.97
C ARG A 37 8.33 -1.01 -8.44
N CYS A 38 7.67 -2.11 -8.78
CA CYS A 38 8.30 -3.30 -9.34
C CYS A 38 7.79 -3.48 -10.77
N GLY A 39 8.58 -2.99 -11.74
CA GLY A 39 8.18 -2.89 -13.14
C GLY A 39 6.95 -1.99 -13.33
N ASP A 40 5.87 -2.58 -13.84
CA ASP A 40 4.59 -1.91 -14.10
C ASP A 40 3.62 -1.93 -12.90
N ARG A 41 3.98 -2.58 -11.80
CA ARG A 41 3.10 -2.71 -10.63
C ARG A 41 3.68 -1.99 -9.42
N TYR A 42 2.80 -1.46 -8.58
CA TYR A 42 3.15 -0.95 -7.27
C TYR A 42 2.90 -2.03 -6.22
N LEU A 43 3.93 -2.33 -5.44
CA LEU A 43 3.91 -3.23 -4.30
C LEU A 43 4.07 -2.41 -3.03
N ILE A 44 3.04 -2.41 -2.18
CA ILE A 44 3.03 -1.70 -0.91
C ILE A 44 3.42 -2.67 0.19
N PRO A 45 4.54 -2.46 0.90
CA PRO A 45 4.87 -3.30 2.04
C PRO A 45 3.83 -3.14 3.15
N LYS A 46 3.45 -4.21 3.83
CA LYS A 46 2.56 -4.14 5.01
C LYS A 46 3.15 -3.25 6.11
N ALA A 47 4.47 -3.23 6.26
CA ALA A 47 5.17 -2.33 7.18
C ALA A 47 4.96 -0.84 6.86
N ALA A 48 4.74 -0.50 5.58
CA ALA A 48 4.40 0.87 5.20
C ALA A 48 2.98 1.24 5.61
N LEU A 49 2.05 0.30 5.48
CA LEU A 49 0.67 0.48 5.93
C LEU A 49 0.59 0.63 7.45
N ASP A 50 1.30 -0.23 8.17
CA ASP A 50 1.39 -0.19 9.64
C ASP A 50 1.94 1.15 10.14
N LYS A 51 3.02 1.65 9.51
CA LYS A 51 3.52 3.01 9.77
C LYS A 51 2.50 4.09 9.47
N TYR A 52 1.72 3.95 8.40
CA TYR A 52 0.70 4.93 8.05
C TYR A 52 -0.46 4.95 9.06
N LEU A 53 -0.88 3.78 9.56
CA LEU A 53 -1.89 3.68 10.63
C LEU A 53 -1.36 4.18 11.98
N SER A 54 -0.10 3.87 12.33
CA SER A 54 0.47 4.23 13.63
C SER A 54 0.67 5.74 13.82
N VAL A 55 0.63 6.53 12.74
CA VAL A 55 0.80 7.99 12.78
C VAL A 55 -0.53 8.72 12.96
N LYS A 56 -1.67 8.01 12.98
CA LYS A 56 -3.00 8.62 13.04
C LYS A 56 -3.75 8.37 14.34
#